data_AF-A0A1G3QDK6-F1
#
_entry.id   AF-A0A1G3QDK6-F1
#
_cell.length_a   1.000
_cell.length_b   1.000
_cell.length_c   1.000
_cell.angle_alpha   90.00
_cell.angle_beta   90.00
_cell.angle_gamma   90.00
#
_symmetry.space_group_name_H-M   'P 1'
#
loop_
_entity.id
_entity.type
_entity.pdbx_description
1 polymer ?
#
loop_
_entity_poly.entity_id
_entity_poly.type
_entity_poly.pdbx_seq_one_letter_code
_entity_poly.pdbx_strand_id
1 'polypeptide(L)'
;MEDQVIMLINMKELAATGTLGEFCRTLENDISGTREIVFDFKGVNEVHSNDAEALMSTCLRLKERGNIIRLKDMSITIRNQFLLSAINYAQDDILL
;
A
#
# COMPACT_ATOMS: atom_id res chain seq x y z
N MET A 1 6.12 23.21 -15.45
CA MET A 1 6.32 21.91 -14.79
C MET A 1 5.37 21.91 -13.62
N GLU A 2 4.30 21.11 -13.68
CA GLU A 2 3.45 20.93 -12.50
C GLU A 2 4.29 20.23 -11.44
N ASP A 3 4.39 20.83 -10.26
CA ASP A 3 5.06 20.22 -9.12
C ASP A 3 4.29 18.95 -8.75
N GLN A 4 4.84 17.81 -9.14
CA GLN A 4 4.29 16.51 -8.79
C GLN A 4 4.44 16.35 -7.27
N VAL A 5 3.32 16.39 -6.54
CA VAL A 5 3.32 16.28 -5.08
C VAL A 5 3.70 14.84 -4.72
N ILE A 6 4.89 14.67 -4.15
CA ILE A 6 5.38 13.39 -3.64
C ILE A 6 5.01 13.28 -2.17
N MET A 7 4.27 12.22 -1.81
CA MET A 7 3.98 11.84 -0.45
C MET A 7 4.85 10.63 -0.06
N LEU A 8 5.66 10.79 0.97
CA LEU A 8 6.48 9.71 1.52
C LEU A 8 5.83 9.18 2.81
N ILE A 9 5.55 7.88 2.85
CA ILE A 9 4.91 7.20 3.97
C ILE A 9 5.91 6.18 4.53
N ASN A 10 6.29 6.34 5.80
CA ASN A 10 7.16 5.39 6.49
C ASN A 10 6.32 4.23 7.06
N MET A 11 6.50 3.03 6.51
CA MET A 11 5.72 1.85 6.89
C MET A 11 6.18 1.22 8.20
N LYS A 12 7.39 1.52 8.67
CA LYS A 12 7.94 0.94 9.90
C LYS A 12 7.12 1.31 11.12
N GLU A 13 6.72 2.58 11.22
CA GLU A 13 5.91 3.05 12.34
C GLU A 13 4.51 2.44 12.29
N LEU A 14 3.87 2.47 11.11
CA LEU A 14 2.52 1.96 10.92
C LEU A 14 2.40 0.45 11.16
N ALA A 15 3.41 -0.32 10.74
CA ALA A 15 3.48 -1.75 11.01
C ALA A 15 3.75 -2.05 12.49
N ALA A 16 4.56 -1.23 13.18
CA ALA A 16 4.85 -1.40 14.60
C ALA A 16 3.68 -1.03 15.52
N THR A 17 2.85 -0.06 15.13
CA THR A 17 1.70 0.40 15.92
C THR A 17 0.42 -0.41 15.67
N GLY A 18 0.39 -1.26 14.63
CA GLY A 18 -0.81 -2.03 14.26
C GLY A 18 -1.96 -1.16 13.75
N THR A 19 -1.68 0.08 13.35
CA THR A 19 -2.71 1.05 12.88
C THR A 19 -2.79 1.10 11.35
N LEU A 20 -2.19 0.13 10.65
CA LEU A 20 -2.04 0.17 9.21
C LEU A 20 -3.39 0.10 8.48
N GLY A 21 -4.33 -0.71 8.96
CA GLY A 21 -5.70 -0.74 8.40
C GLY A 21 -6.53 0.54 8.62
N GLU A 22 -6.31 1.27 9.72
CA GLU A 22 -6.95 2.59 9.93
C GLU A 22 -6.32 3.64 9.03
N PHE A 23 -4.99 3.65 8.97
CA PHE A 23 -4.23 4.51 8.07
C PHE A 23 -4.67 4.35 6.61
N CYS A 24 -4.82 3.11 6.14
CA CYS A 24 -5.29 2.80 4.79
C CYS A 24 -6.66 3.44 4.49
N ARG A 25 -7.62 3.35 5.42
CA ARG A 25 -8.95 3.95 5.27
C ARG A 25 -8.90 5.48 5.20
N THR A 26 -8.10 6.11 6.05
CA THR A 26 -7.91 7.56 6.03
C THR A 26 -7.25 8.01 4.72
N LEU A 27 -6.20 7.31 4.31
CA LEU A 27 -5.44 7.61 3.10
C LEU A 27 -6.31 7.60 1.84
N GLU A 28 -7.24 6.63 1.74
CA GLU A 28 -8.18 6.56 0.63
C GLU A 28 -9.18 7.71 0.60
N ASN A 29 -9.59 8.24 1.74
CA ASN A 29 -10.57 9.34 1.78
C ASN A 29 -9.92 10.70 1.53
N ASP A 30 -8.65 10.86 1.94
CA ASP A 30 -7.98 12.16 1.93
C ASP A 30 -7.17 12.44 0.66
N ILE A 31 -6.93 11.43 -0.18
CA ILE A 31 -6.11 11.56 -1.39
C ILE A 31 -6.96 11.57 -2.67
N SER A 32 -6.89 12.70 -3.37
CA SER A 32 -7.31 12.83 -4.77
C SER A 32 -6.23 12.27 -5.71
N GLY A 33 -6.61 11.92 -6.95
CA GLY A 33 -5.65 11.61 -8.02
C GLY A 33 -4.64 12.72 -8.26
N THR A 34 -3.54 12.39 -8.97
CA THR A 34 -2.36 13.21 -9.34
C THR A 34 -1.14 13.20 -8.39
N ARG A 35 -1.16 12.45 -7.29
CA ARG A 35 0.01 12.34 -6.39
C ARG A 35 0.91 11.16 -6.75
N GLU A 36 2.21 11.31 -6.45
CA GLU A 36 3.11 10.16 -6.31
C GLU A 36 3.18 9.78 -4.83
N ILE A 37 2.86 8.54 -4.51
CA ILE A 37 2.83 8.02 -3.14
C ILE A 37 3.90 6.94 -3.02
N VAL A 38 4.87 7.18 -2.16
CA VAL A 38 5.99 6.28 -1.89
C VAL A 38 5.80 5.67 -0.51
N PHE A 39 5.51 4.37 -0.48
CA PHE A 39 5.50 3.58 0.75
C PHE A 39 6.90 3.00 0.99
N ASP A 40 7.58 3.48 2.01
CA ASP A 40 8.94 3.07 2.38
C ASP A 40 8.93 2.00 3.46
N PHE A 41 9.39 0.80 3.11
CA PHE A 41 9.44 -0.37 3.99
C PHE A 41 10.80 -0.56 4.67
N LYS A 42 11.68 0.44 4.63
CA LYS A 42 12.99 0.36 5.27
C LYS A 42 12.88 0.02 6.75
N GLY A 43 13.41 -1.14 7.12
CA GLY A 43 13.42 -1.63 8.50
C GLY A 43 12.09 -2.22 8.98
N VAL A 44 11.16 -2.50 8.07
CA VAL A 44 10.01 -3.39 8.32
C VAL A 44 10.49 -4.83 8.16
N ASN A 45 10.27 -5.66 9.19
CA ASN A 45 10.66 -7.07 9.18
C ASN A 45 9.50 -7.99 8.77
N GLU A 46 8.30 -7.65 9.22
CA GLU A 46 7.06 -8.39 8.96
C GLU A 46 5.89 -7.43 8.86
N VAL A 47 4.87 -7.85 8.10
CA VAL A 47 3.55 -7.22 8.06
C VAL A 47 2.53 -8.33 8.28
N HIS A 48 1.53 -8.10 9.13
CA HIS A 48 0.46 -9.06 9.32
C HIS A 48 -0.35 -9.23 8.03
N SER A 49 -0.79 -10.45 7.72
CA SER A 49 -1.44 -10.74 6.43
C SER A 49 -2.65 -9.85 6.14
N ASN A 50 -3.48 -9.58 7.15
CA ASN A 50 -4.65 -8.69 7.02
C ASN A 50 -4.26 -7.24 6.68
N ASP A 51 -3.14 -6.76 7.23
CA ASP A 51 -2.61 -5.43 6.95
C ASP A 51 -1.99 -5.36 5.55
N ALA A 52 -1.32 -6.42 5.10
CA ALA A 52 -0.80 -6.51 3.74
C ALA A 52 -1.92 -6.51 2.69
N GLU A 53 -3.02 -7.23 2.95
CA GLU A 53 -4.22 -7.21 2.11
C GLU A 53 -4.85 -5.82 2.08
N ALA A 54 -5.08 -5.20 3.24
CA ALA A 54 -5.62 -3.86 3.33
C ALA A 54 -4.77 -2.85 2.55
N LEU A 55 -3.44 -2.87 2.73
CA LEU A 55 -2.54 -1.96 2.02
C LEU A 55 -2.57 -2.21 0.51
N MET A 56 -2.60 -3.46 0.07
CA MET A 56 -2.65 -3.80 -1.35
C MET A 56 -3.94 -3.27 -1.99
N SER A 57 -5.09 -3.53 -1.37
CA SER A 57 -6.38 -3.00 -1.86
C SER A 57 -6.39 -1.47 -1.88
N THR A 58 -5.81 -0.81 -0.88
CA THR A 58 -5.64 0.65 -0.86
C THR A 58 -4.75 1.16 -1.99
N CYS A 59 -3.61 0.51 -2.23
CA CYS A 59 -2.71 0.87 -3.33
C CYS A 59 -3.43 0.78 -4.68
N LEU A 60 -4.22 -0.27 -4.89
CA LEU A 60 -5.00 -0.46 -6.12
C LEU A 60 -6.04 0.64 -6.29
N ARG A 61 -6.86 0.92 -5.27
CA ARG A 61 -7.87 1.99 -5.32
C ARG A 61 -7.26 3.36 -5.55
N LEU A 62 -6.14 3.69 -4.90
CA LEU A 62 -5.44 4.95 -5.11
C LEU A 62 -4.87 5.05 -6.53
N LYS A 63 -4.36 3.95 -7.10
CA LYS A 63 -3.91 3.89 -8.48
C LYS A 63 -5.06 4.08 -9.48
N GLU A 64 -6.21 3.46 -9.26
CA GLU A 64 -7.42 3.63 -10.07
C GLU A 64 -7.90 5.09 -10.09
N ARG A 65 -7.70 5.82 -8.98
CA ARG A 65 -7.98 7.26 -8.88
C ARG A 65 -6.93 8.14 -9.58
N GLY A 66 -5.91 7.56 -10.21
CA GLY A 66 -4.89 8.29 -10.97
C GLY A 66 -3.65 8.70 -10.16
N ASN A 67 -3.37 8.03 -9.04
CA ASN A 67 -2.10 8.21 -8.32
C ASN A 67 -1.03 7.25 -8.84
N ILE A 68 0.23 7.64 -8.69
CA ILE A 68 1.39 6.77 -8.92
C ILE A 68 1.81 6.18 -7.58
N ILE A 69 1.82 4.85 -7.48
CA ILE A 69 2.21 4.14 -6.26
C ILE A 69 3.60 3.54 -6.43
N ARG A 70 4.51 3.82 -5.50
CA ARG A 70 5.81 3.17 -5.40
C ARG A 70 5.97 2.49 -4.05
N LEU A 71 6.38 1.22 -4.09
CA LEU A 71 6.75 0.45 -2.91
C LEU A 71 8.28 0.37 -2.87
N LYS A 72 8.90 1.00 -1.88
CA LYS A 72 10.35 1.16 -1.77
C LYS A 72 10.91 0.33 -0.60
N ASP A 73 12.15 -0.15 -0.75
CA ASP A 73 12.91 -0.83 0.30
C ASP A 73 12.21 -2.06 0.91
N MET A 74 11.31 -2.70 0.15
CA MET A 74 10.66 -3.95 0.56
C MET A 74 11.67 -5.10 0.61
N SER A 75 11.67 -5.81 1.75
CA SER A 75 12.33 -7.10 1.86
C SER A 75 11.65 -8.17 0.97
N ILE A 76 12.36 -9.26 0.68
CA ILE A 76 11.80 -10.39 -0.09
C ILE A 76 10.58 -10.98 0.64
N THR A 77 10.64 -11.09 1.97
CA THR A 77 9.55 -11.59 2.81
C THR A 77 8.28 -10.76 2.63
N ILE A 78 8.38 -9.43 2.76
CA ILE A 78 7.25 -8.53 2.60
C ILE A 78 6.72 -8.59 1.18
N ARG A 79 7.61 -8.60 0.18
CA ARG A 79 7.19 -8.73 -1.22
C ARG A 79 6.37 -10.01 -1.46
N ASN A 80 6.79 -11.13 -0.90
CA ASN A 80 6.07 -12.40 -1.03
C ASN A 80 4.70 -12.36 -0.36
N GLN A 81 4.61 -11.72 0.83
CA GLN A 81 3.31 -11.52 1.50
C GLN A 81 2.36 -10.67 0.64
N PHE A 82 2.85 -9.55 0.09
CA PHE A 82 2.06 -8.68 -0.80
C PHE A 82 1.61 -9.38 -2.08
N LEU A 83 2.46 -10.22 -2.67
CA LEU A 83 2.10 -11.01 -3.86
C LEU A 83 1.01 -12.04 -3.55
N LEU A 84 1.10 -12.73 -2.41
CA LEU A 84 0.06 -13.66 -1.98
C LEU A 84 -1.27 -12.95 -1.74
N SER A 85 -1.25 -11.79 -1.07
CA SER A 85 -2.44 -10.94 -0.88
C SER A 85 -3.04 -10.47 -2.21
N ALA A 86 -2.22 -10.08 -3.18
CA ALA A 86 -2.71 -9.68 -4.50
C ALA A 86 -3.32 -10.83 -5.30
N ILE A 87 -2.76 -12.04 -5.17
CA ILE A 87 -3.32 -13.24 -5.80
C ILE A 87 -4.69 -13.57 -5.20
N ASN A 88 -4.82 -13.52 -3.86
CA ASN A 88 -6.10 -13.74 -3.20
C ASN A 88 -7.14 -12.69 -3.62
N TYR A 89 -6.76 -11.42 -3.68
CA TYR A 89 -7.64 -10.35 -4.16
C TYR A 89 -8.08 -10.56 -5.62
N ALA A 90 -7.17 -10.96 -6.50
CA ALA A 90 -7.50 -11.22 -7.89
C ALA A 90 -8.43 -12.44 -8.08
N GLN A 91 -8.41 -13.42 -7.17
CA GLN A 91 -9.35 -14.54 -7.22
C GLN A 91 -10.80 -14.12 -6.96
N ASP A 92 -11.03 -13.10 -6.12
CA ASP A 92 -12.39 -12.57 -5.88
C ASP A 92 -12.97 -11.85 -7.12
N ASP A 93 -12.12 -11.31 -8.00
CA ASP A 93 -12.52 -10.67 -9.27
C ASP A 93 -12.61 -11.68 -10.45
N ILE A 94 -12.06 -12.88 -10.31
CA ILE A 94 -12.14 -13.94 -11.33
C ILE A 94 -13.34 -14.84 -10.99
N LEU A 95 -14.51 -14.49 -11.54
CA LEU A 95 -15.56 -15.48 -11.78
C LEU A 95 -15.06 -16.45 -12.85
N LEU A 96 -14.73 -17.68 -12.45
CA LEU A 96 -14.55 -18.81 -13.38
C LEU A 96 -15.88 -19.26 -13.97
#